data_AF-A0A6M0AQC7-F1
#
_entry.id   AF-A0A6M0AQC7-F1
#
_cell.length_a   1.000
_cell.length_b   1.000
_cell.length_c   1.000
_cell.angle_alpha   90.00
_cell.angle_beta   90.00
_cell.angle_gamma   90.00
#
_symmetry.space_group_name_H-M   'P 1'
#
loop_
_entity.id
_entity.type
_entity.pdbx_description
1 polymer ?
#
loop_
_entity_poly.entity_id
_entity_poly.type
_entity_poly.pdbx_seq_one_letter_code
_entity_poly.pdbx_strand_id
1 'polypeptide(L)'
;ACDLDCFMDLVSDNLNRPTVILMDEIGVGLQRCPELDDEFWESLRSLATNYTEGNLGFVLATPESPIELAHHTGHSSPFFNIFGYTTTLGPLKEPEARELIASSPISFPVEDREWILNQSGRWPLLLQILCRERLFTIEDNETDDQWREEGLRQIKPFRYLL
;
A
#
# COMPACT_ATOMS: atom_id res chain seq x y z
N ALA A 1 27.14 15.93 -15.84
CA ALA A 1 25.85 16.02 -15.15
C ALA A 1 24.81 15.48 -16.12
N CYS A 2 23.87 14.66 -15.67
CA CYS A 2 22.73 14.24 -16.48
C CYS A 2 21.65 15.30 -16.27
N ASP A 3 21.29 16.04 -17.32
CA ASP A 3 20.11 16.91 -17.31
C ASP A 3 18.88 16.10 -17.73
N LEU A 4 17.70 16.71 -17.59
CA LEU A 4 16.43 16.05 -17.83
C LEU A 4 16.31 15.54 -19.28
N ASP A 5 16.79 16.31 -20.25
CA ASP A 5 16.78 15.93 -21.67
C ASP A 5 17.66 14.69 -21.91
N CYS A 6 18.89 14.69 -21.40
CA CYS A 6 19.78 13.53 -21.51
C CYS A 6 19.20 12.29 -20.82
N PHE A 7 18.52 12.47 -19.68
CA PHE A 7 17.83 11.38 -19.00
C PHE A 7 16.67 10.83 -19.84
N MET A 8 15.83 11.71 -20.41
CA MET A 8 14.69 11.31 -21.23
C MET A 8 15.15 10.54 -22.47
N ASP A 9 16.19 11.00 -23.16
CA ASP A 9 16.76 10.30 -24.32
C ASP A 9 17.28 8.90 -23.93
N LEU A 10 18.08 8.82 -22.86
CA LEU A 10 18.65 7.55 -22.39
C LEU A 10 17.56 6.56 -21.97
N VAL A 11 16.54 7.00 -21.23
CA VAL A 11 15.46 6.09 -20.82
C VAL A 11 14.65 5.65 -22.03
N SER A 12 14.33 6.55 -22.97
CA SER A 12 13.55 6.21 -24.16
C SER A 12 14.29 5.19 -25.04
N ASP A 13 15.59 5.36 -25.24
CA ASP A 13 16.40 4.45 -26.07
C ASP A 13 16.60 3.07 -25.43
N ASN A 14 16.53 2.98 -24.09
CA ASN A 14 16.88 1.76 -23.36
C ASN A 14 15.67 1.01 -22.80
N LEU A 15 14.51 1.66 -22.64
CA LEU A 15 13.29 1.05 -22.08
C LEU A 15 12.51 0.29 -23.17
N ASN A 16 13.16 -0.74 -23.70
CA ASN A 16 12.65 -1.63 -24.75
C ASN A 16 11.85 -2.82 -24.19
N ARG A 17 11.57 -2.84 -22.89
CA ARG A 17 10.85 -3.91 -22.20
C ARG A 17 9.76 -3.31 -21.31
N PRO A 18 8.59 -3.96 -21.21
CA PRO A 18 7.56 -3.57 -20.27
C PRO A 18 8.13 -3.42 -18.85
N THR A 19 8.06 -2.20 -18.33
CA THR A 19 8.62 -1.78 -17.05
C THR A 19 7.51 -1.11 -16.26
N VAL A 20 7.35 -1.51 -15.00
CA VAL A 20 6.38 -0.93 -14.07
C VAL A 20 7.13 -0.26 -12.94
N ILE A 21 6.83 1.01 -12.70
CA ILE A 21 7.33 1.75 -11.55
C ILE A 21 6.25 1.76 -10.47
N LEU A 22 6.58 1.20 -9.30
CA LEU A 22 5.73 1.22 -8.12
C LEU A 22 6.11 2.43 -7.28
N MET A 23 5.16 3.31 -6.98
CA MET A 23 5.36 4.46 -6.11
C MET A 23 4.46 4.29 -4.89
N ASP A 24 5.09 3.93 -3.78
CA ASP A 24 4.41 3.75 -2.51
C ASP A 24 4.39 5.07 -1.72
N GLU A 25 3.28 5.34 -1.03
CA GLU A 25 3.07 6.53 -0.21
C GLU A 25 3.46 7.87 -0.88
N ILE A 26 3.07 8.04 -2.15
CA ILE A 26 3.52 9.16 -2.98
C ILE A 26 3.14 10.54 -2.40
N GLY A 27 2.08 10.61 -1.59
CA GLY A 27 1.67 11.86 -0.93
C GLY A 27 2.72 12.43 0.03
N VAL A 28 3.55 11.58 0.66
CA VAL A 28 4.66 12.04 1.50
C VAL A 28 5.73 12.72 0.64
N GLY A 29 5.99 12.18 -0.55
CA GLY A 29 6.95 12.73 -1.51
C GLY A 29 6.53 14.13 -1.97
N LEU A 30 5.28 14.28 -2.39
CA LEU A 30 4.74 15.58 -2.85
C LEU A 30 4.81 16.68 -1.77
N GLN A 31 4.63 16.31 -0.50
CA GLN A 31 4.65 17.28 0.59
C GLN A 31 6.08 17.64 1.05
N ARG A 32 7.04 16.73 0.90
CA ARG A 32 8.37 16.85 1.54
C ARG A 32 9.52 17.06 0.57
N CYS A 33 9.32 16.83 -0.73
CA CYS A 33 10.37 16.91 -1.75
C CYS A 33 10.03 18.00 -2.77
N PRO A 34 10.56 19.23 -2.61
CA PRO A 34 10.36 20.32 -3.57
C PRO A 34 10.83 20.00 -5.00
N GLU A 35 11.76 19.05 -5.14
CA GLU A 35 12.29 18.58 -6.43
C GLU A 35 11.27 17.74 -7.23
N LEU A 36 10.21 17.26 -6.59
CA LEU A 36 9.09 16.60 -7.26
C LEU A 36 8.06 17.65 -7.72
N ASP A 37 8.53 18.60 -8.50
CA ASP A 37 7.75 19.72 -9.01
C ASP A 37 6.92 19.37 -10.26
N ASP A 38 6.19 20.35 -10.77
CA ASP A 38 5.34 20.18 -11.95
C ASP A 38 6.14 19.76 -13.20
N GLU A 39 7.39 20.22 -13.35
CA GLU A 39 8.26 19.89 -14.47
C GLU A 39 8.64 18.40 -14.46
N PHE A 40 8.99 17.89 -13.27
CA PHE A 40 9.26 16.48 -13.06
C PHE A 40 8.06 15.60 -13.43
N TRP A 41 6.86 15.94 -12.92
CA TRP A 41 5.65 15.15 -13.16
C TRP A 41 5.19 15.18 -14.61
N GLU A 42 5.26 16.34 -15.28
CA GLU A 42 4.95 16.43 -16.71
C GLU A 42 5.92 15.63 -17.57
N SER A 43 7.20 15.59 -17.18
CA SER A 43 8.21 14.82 -17.89
C SER A 43 7.98 13.32 -17.75
N LEU A 44 7.65 12.85 -16.55
CA LEU A 44 7.27 11.44 -16.33
C LEU A 44 6.01 11.05 -17.13
N ARG A 45 5.02 11.93 -17.18
CA ARG A 45 3.82 11.72 -18.00
C ARG A 45 4.19 11.55 -19.46
N SER A 46 4.96 12.50 -20.00
CA SER A 46 5.39 12.51 -21.39
C SER A 46 6.22 11.28 -21.75
N LEU A 47 7.11 10.84 -20.86
CA LEU A 47 7.91 9.62 -21.01
C LEU A 47 7.03 8.39 -21.25
N ALA A 48 6.04 8.17 -20.36
CA ALA A 48 5.17 7.01 -20.47
C ALA A 48 4.22 7.07 -21.67
N THR A 49 3.67 8.25 -22.00
CA THR A 49 2.67 8.35 -23.07
C THR A 49 3.27 8.48 -24.46
N ASN A 50 4.44 9.11 -24.61
CA ASN A 50 4.95 9.53 -25.92
C ASN A 50 6.23 8.82 -26.35
N TYR A 51 7.10 8.43 -25.40
CA TYR A 51 8.47 8.02 -25.73
C TYR A 51 8.79 6.55 -25.48
N THR A 52 8.00 5.83 -24.68
CA THR A 52 8.25 4.42 -24.34
C THR A 52 7.39 3.42 -25.13
N GLU A 53 6.60 3.88 -26.11
CA GLU A 53 5.68 3.03 -26.90
C GLU A 53 4.73 2.17 -26.04
N GLY A 54 4.37 2.65 -24.84
CA GLY A 54 3.53 1.92 -23.89
C GLY A 54 4.26 0.86 -23.06
N ASN A 55 5.60 0.81 -23.13
CA ASN A 55 6.42 -0.09 -22.30
C ASN A 55 6.63 0.43 -20.88
N LEU A 56 6.15 1.62 -20.53
CA LEU A 56 6.23 2.15 -19.17
C LEU A 56 4.84 2.29 -18.54
N GLY A 57 4.66 1.66 -17.39
CA GLY A 57 3.46 1.78 -16.55
C GLY A 57 3.79 2.24 -15.14
N PHE A 58 2.80 2.83 -14.47
CA PHE A 58 2.90 3.28 -13.09
C PHE A 58 1.83 2.64 -12.23
N VAL A 59 2.18 2.30 -11.00
CA VAL A 59 1.22 1.92 -9.95
C VAL A 59 1.49 2.78 -8.74
N LEU A 60 0.47 3.52 -8.29
CA LEU A 60 0.54 4.36 -7.12
C LEU A 60 -0.21 3.70 -5.96
N ALA A 61 0.37 3.75 -4.77
CA ALA A 61 -0.34 3.51 -3.52
C ALA A 61 -0.43 4.82 -2.74
N THR A 62 -1.65 5.16 -2.33
CA THR A 62 -1.95 6.38 -1.58
C THR A 62 -3.22 6.18 -0.76
N PRO A 63 -3.31 6.77 0.45
CA PRO A 63 -4.49 6.69 1.31
C PRO A 63 -5.69 7.46 0.77
N GLU A 64 -5.47 8.43 -0.14
CA GLU A 64 -6.50 9.23 -0.81
C GLU A 64 -6.47 9.03 -2.33
N SER A 65 -7.52 9.45 -3.03
CA SER A 65 -7.52 9.31 -4.50
C SER A 65 -6.44 10.18 -5.15
N PRO A 66 -5.84 9.78 -6.28
CA PRO A 66 -4.84 10.60 -6.98
C PRO A 66 -5.32 12.02 -7.34
N ILE A 67 -6.63 12.17 -7.58
CA ILE A 67 -7.26 13.47 -7.89
C ILE A 67 -7.30 14.35 -6.63
N GLU A 68 -7.72 13.80 -5.49
CA GLU A 68 -7.72 14.52 -4.21
C GLU A 68 -6.29 14.89 -3.79
N LEU A 69 -5.33 13.98 -3.98
CA LEU A 69 -3.94 14.23 -3.68
C LEU A 69 -3.36 15.41 -4.47
N ALA A 70 -3.67 15.49 -5.77
CA ALA A 70 -3.28 16.63 -6.62
C ALA A 70 -3.88 17.94 -6.09
N HIS A 71 -5.17 17.95 -5.76
CA HIS A 71 -5.85 19.12 -5.21
C HIS A 71 -5.27 19.58 -3.86
N HIS A 72 -4.98 18.65 -2.94
CA HIS A 72 -4.45 18.96 -1.61
C HIS A 72 -3.00 19.45 -1.62
N THR A 73 -2.22 19.02 -2.61
CA THR A 73 -0.82 19.41 -2.76
C THR A 73 -0.65 20.69 -3.58
N GLY A 74 -1.75 21.25 -4.11
CA GLY A 74 -1.72 22.46 -4.94
C GLY A 74 -1.20 22.22 -6.36
N HIS A 75 -0.92 20.97 -6.72
CA HIS A 75 -0.51 20.59 -8.06
C HIS A 75 -1.75 20.35 -8.94
N SER A 76 -1.87 21.05 -10.06
CA SER A 76 -2.88 20.72 -11.09
C SER A 76 -2.44 19.55 -11.98
N SER A 77 -1.54 18.67 -11.47
CA SER A 77 -0.61 17.90 -12.28
C SER A 77 -1.32 16.95 -13.26
N PRO A 78 -1.10 17.14 -14.58
CA PRO A 78 -1.59 16.23 -15.60
C PRO A 78 -1.05 14.79 -15.48
N PHE A 79 0.00 14.55 -14.69
CA PHE A 79 0.47 13.20 -14.38
C PHE A 79 -0.61 12.36 -13.69
N PHE A 80 -1.32 12.92 -12.69
CA PHE A 80 -2.37 12.16 -11.99
C PHE A 80 -3.57 11.85 -12.87
N ASN A 81 -3.76 12.58 -13.98
CA ASN A 81 -4.83 12.32 -14.94
C ASN A 81 -4.61 11.08 -15.80
N ILE A 82 -3.39 10.52 -15.87
CA ILE A 82 -3.15 9.30 -16.65
C ILE A 82 -3.59 8.02 -15.90
N PHE A 83 -3.88 8.13 -14.60
CA PHE A 83 -4.41 7.02 -13.80
C PHE A 83 -5.90 6.84 -14.02
N GLY A 84 -6.25 6.31 -15.19
CA GLY A 84 -7.64 5.99 -15.56
C GLY A 84 -8.23 4.80 -14.80
N TYR A 85 -7.40 4.00 -14.13
CA TYR A 85 -7.82 2.85 -13.34
C TYR A 85 -7.41 3.03 -11.88
N THR A 86 -8.40 3.13 -11.00
CA THR A 86 -8.21 3.20 -9.56
C THR A 86 -8.95 2.04 -8.90
N THR A 87 -8.36 1.47 -7.86
CA THR A 87 -9.00 0.47 -7.02
C THR A 87 -8.85 0.88 -5.57
N THR A 88 -9.95 0.88 -4.84
CA THR A 88 -9.94 1.17 -3.40
C THR A 88 -9.83 -0.14 -2.65
N LEU A 89 -8.75 -0.28 -1.88
CA LEU A 89 -8.56 -1.44 -1.01
C LEU A 89 -9.24 -1.20 0.34
N GLY A 90 -10.16 -2.09 0.69
CA GLY A 90 -10.85 -2.10 1.97
C GLY A 90 -10.44 -3.29 2.84
N PRO A 91 -11.18 -3.56 3.93
CA PRO A 91 -11.00 -4.80 4.68
C PRO A 91 -11.25 -6.01 3.79
N LEU A 92 -10.60 -7.13 4.12
CA LEU A 92 -10.80 -8.39 3.42
C LEU A 92 -12.26 -8.83 3.51
N LYS A 93 -12.72 -9.58 2.50
CA LYS A 93 -13.97 -10.32 2.63
C LYS A 93 -13.81 -11.38 3.71
N GLU A 94 -14.92 -11.80 4.30
CA GLU A 94 -14.89 -12.78 5.39
C GLU A 94 -14.17 -14.09 5.01
N PRO A 95 -14.38 -14.69 3.82
CA PRO A 95 -13.63 -15.89 3.43
C PRO A 95 -12.11 -15.66 3.34
N GLU A 96 -11.69 -14.51 2.80
CA GLU A 96 -10.28 -14.12 2.65
C GLU A 96 -9.63 -13.88 4.03
N ALA A 97 -10.35 -13.23 4.95
CA ALA A 97 -9.89 -13.04 6.33
C ALA A 97 -9.73 -14.37 7.08
N ARG A 98 -10.68 -15.29 6.88
CA ARG A 98 -10.62 -16.65 7.47
C ARG A 98 -9.46 -17.46 6.89
N GLU A 99 -9.19 -17.33 5.60
CA GLU A 99 -8.04 -17.94 4.92
C GLU A 99 -6.71 -17.38 5.45
N LEU A 100 -6.62 -16.06 5.65
CA LEU A 100 -5.44 -15.44 6.25
C LEU A 100 -5.16 -15.99 7.65
N ILE A 101 -6.18 -16.11 8.50
CA ILE A 101 -6.02 -16.72 9.84
C ILE A 101 -5.60 -18.19 9.73
N ALA A 102 -6.19 -18.93 8.79
CA ALA A 102 -5.88 -20.34 8.56
C ALA A 102 -4.48 -20.58 7.95
N SER A 103 -3.84 -19.54 7.41
CA SER A 103 -2.45 -19.62 6.92
C SER A 103 -1.40 -19.74 8.03
N SER A 104 -1.81 -19.57 9.30
CA SER A 104 -0.96 -19.81 10.46
C SER A 104 -0.42 -21.25 10.47
N PRO A 105 0.87 -21.47 10.80
CA PRO A 105 1.45 -22.81 10.88
C PRO A 105 0.80 -23.67 11.98
N ILE A 106 0.23 -23.04 13.01
CA ILE A 106 -0.52 -23.70 14.08
C ILE A 106 -1.98 -23.27 14.00
N SER A 107 -2.89 -24.24 13.96
CA SER A 107 -4.33 -23.95 13.95
C SER A 107 -4.76 -23.37 15.28
N PHE A 108 -5.40 -22.20 15.24
CA PHE A 108 -5.96 -21.57 16.43
C PHE A 108 -7.32 -22.19 16.82
N PRO A 109 -7.68 -22.18 18.11
CA PRO A 109 -9.03 -22.52 18.57
C PRO A 109 -10.10 -21.68 17.85
N VAL A 110 -11.29 -22.27 17.64
CA VAL A 110 -12.39 -21.59 16.93
C VAL A 110 -12.77 -20.27 17.61
N GLU A 111 -12.83 -20.26 18.94
CA GLU A 111 -13.16 -19.06 19.72
C GLU A 111 -12.14 -17.93 19.50
N ASP A 112 -10.85 -18.26 19.44
CA ASP A 112 -9.79 -17.29 19.18
C ASP A 112 -9.87 -16.74 17.76
N ARG A 113 -10.20 -17.59 16.78
CA ARG A 113 -10.39 -17.15 15.38
C ARG A 113 -11.56 -16.18 15.24
N GLU A 114 -12.71 -16.48 15.86
CA GLU A 114 -13.87 -15.57 15.84
C GLU A 114 -13.55 -14.26 16.57
N TRP A 115 -12.82 -14.33 17.68
CA TRP A 115 -12.39 -13.15 18.41
C TRP A 115 -11.47 -12.26 17.55
N ILE A 116 -10.46 -12.85 16.89
CA ILE A 116 -9.54 -12.16 15.98
C ILE A 116 -10.30 -11.48 14.84
N LEU A 117 -11.26 -12.18 14.22
CA LEU A 117 -12.09 -11.62 13.14
C LEU A 117 -12.89 -10.40 13.61
N ASN A 118 -13.50 -10.50 14.79
CA ASN A 118 -14.32 -9.42 15.34
C ASN A 118 -13.48 -8.18 15.71
N GLN A 119 -12.33 -8.37 16.37
CA GLN A 119 -11.50 -7.25 16.81
C GLN A 119 -10.74 -6.55 15.68
N SER A 120 -10.44 -7.26 14.59
CA SER A 120 -9.65 -6.73 13.46
C SER A 120 -10.48 -6.03 12.40
N GLY A 121 -11.82 -6.16 12.40
CA GLY A 121 -12.67 -5.65 11.32
C GLY A 121 -12.34 -6.24 9.94
N ARG A 122 -11.58 -7.35 9.88
CA ARG A 122 -11.02 -7.99 8.68
C ARG A 122 -9.93 -7.17 7.96
N TRP A 123 -9.36 -6.15 8.61
CA TRP A 123 -8.20 -5.47 8.07
C TRP A 123 -6.96 -6.36 8.14
N PRO A 124 -6.22 -6.58 7.03
CA PRO A 124 -5.06 -7.47 7.00
C PRO A 124 -4.03 -7.18 8.10
N LEU A 125 -3.67 -5.91 8.30
CA LEU A 125 -2.70 -5.51 9.33
C LEU A 125 -3.17 -5.91 10.74
N LEU A 126 -4.44 -5.62 11.07
CA LEU A 126 -4.99 -5.92 12.38
C LEU A 126 -5.12 -7.43 12.60
N LEU A 127 -5.54 -8.18 11.57
CA LEU A 127 -5.56 -9.65 11.58
C LEU A 127 -4.17 -10.21 11.87
N GLN A 128 -3.15 -9.76 11.14
CA GLN A 128 -1.78 -10.26 11.28
C GLN A 128 -1.18 -9.97 12.66
N ILE A 129 -1.42 -8.78 13.23
CA ILE A 129 -0.98 -8.46 14.59
C ILE A 129 -1.61 -9.44 15.59
N LEU A 130 -2.93 -9.61 15.56
CA LEU A 130 -3.62 -10.48 16.52
C LEU A 130 -3.26 -11.97 16.32
N CYS A 131 -3.10 -12.42 15.07
CA CYS A 131 -2.65 -13.78 14.76
C CYS A 131 -1.21 -14.03 15.25
N ARG A 132 -0.31 -13.05 15.10
CA ARG A 132 1.07 -13.15 15.58
C ARG A 132 1.14 -13.30 17.09
N GLU A 133 0.40 -12.48 17.83
CA GLU A 133 0.32 -12.60 19.29
C GLU A 133 -0.26 -13.95 19.71
N ARG A 134 -1.29 -14.44 19.01
CA ARG A 134 -1.83 -15.75 19.32
C ARG A 134 -0.85 -16.89 19.01
N LEU A 135 -0.12 -16.78 17.91
CA LEU A 135 0.88 -17.77 17.53
C LEU A 135 1.97 -17.91 18.60
N PHE A 136 2.54 -16.79 19.05
CA PHE A 136 3.61 -16.82 20.07
C PHE A 136 3.16 -17.44 21.38
N THR A 137 1.97 -17.09 21.87
CA THR A 137 1.47 -17.65 23.13
C THR A 137 1.22 -19.15 23.06
N ILE A 138 0.81 -19.67 21.89
CA ILE A 138 0.70 -21.12 21.69
C ILE A 138 2.09 -21.78 21.66
N GLU A 139 3.07 -21.17 21.01
CA GLU A 139 4.45 -21.69 20.95
C GLU A 139 5.12 -21.74 22.34
N ASP A 140 4.85 -20.74 23.19
CA ASP A 140 5.38 -20.65 24.55
C ASP A 140 4.59 -21.49 25.57
N ASN A 141 3.56 -22.22 25.13
CA ASN A 141 2.62 -23.00 25.97
C ASN A 141 1.91 -22.14 27.03
N GLU A 142 1.69 -20.87 26.75
CA GLU A 142 0.90 -19.99 27.61
C GLU A 142 -0.59 -20.33 27.46
N THR A 143 -1.24 -20.58 28.60
CA THR A 143 -2.66 -20.98 28.65
C THR A 143 -3.59 -19.86 29.07
N ASP A 144 -3.07 -18.69 29.40
CA ASP A 144 -3.88 -17.55 29.80
C ASP A 144 -4.29 -16.68 28.61
N ASP A 145 -5.28 -15.82 28.84
CA ASP A 145 -5.84 -14.93 27.82
C ASP A 145 -5.14 -13.56 27.77
N GLN A 146 -3.96 -13.39 28.39
CA GLN A 146 -3.26 -12.10 28.42
C GLN A 146 -2.88 -11.61 27.01
N TRP A 147 -2.68 -12.54 26.08
CA TRP A 147 -2.41 -12.25 24.67
C TRP A 147 -3.50 -11.38 24.02
N ARG A 148 -4.75 -11.48 24.48
CA ARG A 148 -5.86 -10.65 23.96
C ARG A 148 -5.67 -9.20 24.37
N GLU A 149 -5.30 -8.94 25.62
CA GLU A 149 -5.03 -7.58 26.11
C GLU A 149 -3.82 -6.96 25.40
N GLU A 150 -2.75 -7.75 25.24
CA GLU A 150 -1.55 -7.34 24.52
C GLU A 150 -1.85 -7.08 23.03
N GLY A 151 -2.60 -7.98 22.37
CA GLY A 151 -3.06 -7.78 21.00
C GLY A 151 -3.87 -6.50 20.83
N LEU A 152 -4.80 -6.21 21.75
CA LEU A 152 -5.57 -4.97 21.76
C LEU A 152 -4.67 -3.73 21.95
N ARG A 153 -3.61 -3.82 22.76
CA ARG A 153 -2.61 -2.76 22.94
C ARG A 153 -1.85 -2.50 21.64
N GLN A 154 -1.45 -3.55 20.92
CA GLN A 154 -0.69 -3.43 19.68
C GLN A 154 -1.51 -2.91 18.50
N ILE A 155 -2.79 -3.26 18.39
CA ILE A 155 -3.65 -2.72 17.32
C ILE A 155 -4.09 -1.27 17.58
N LYS A 156 -3.92 -0.76 18.82
CA LYS A 156 -4.40 0.58 19.22
C LYS A 156 -3.97 1.72 18.28
N PRO A 157 -2.71 1.81 17.82
CA PRO A 157 -2.27 2.85 16.90
C PRO A 157 -2.96 2.79 15.53
N PHE A 158 -3.45 1.61 15.15
CA PHE A 158 -4.05 1.32 13.84
C PHE A 158 -5.59 1.26 13.88
N ARG A 159 -6.19 1.58 15.03
CA ARG A 159 -7.66 1.56 15.19
C ARG A 159 -8.39 2.58 14.32
N TYR A 160 -7.69 3.57 13.75
CA TYR A 160 -8.27 4.48 12.75
C TYR A 160 -8.74 3.76 11.48
N LEU A 161 -8.35 2.50 11.27
CA LEU A 161 -8.83 1.65 10.19
C LEU A 161 -10.27 1.12 10.44
N LEU A 162 -10.71 1.03 11.69
CA LEU A 162 -12.03 0.52 12.09
C LEU A 162 -13.10 1.60 12.05
#